data_AF-A0A6S7F7B8-F1
#
_entry.id   AF-A0A6S7F7B8-F1
#
_cell.length_a   1.000
_cell.length_b   1.000
_cell.length_c   1.000
_cell.angle_alpha   90.00
_cell.angle_beta   90.00
_cell.angle_gamma   90.00
#
_symmetry.space_group_name_H-M   'P 1'
#
loop_
_entity.id
_entity.type
_entity.pdbx_description
1 polymer ?
#
loop_
_entity_poly.entity_id
_entity_poly.type
_entity_poly.pdbx_seq_one_letter_code
_entity_poly.pdbx_strand_id
1 'polypeptide(L)'
;MPFKAPLTHAELRAIRERQPWNSDVVSLLWEVKRLRSALLRWHQVSSDLKRPAGLMGDIYDELLANLAMEPCVCERDQATAQLMDSPPKPRKLASPR
;
A
#
# COMPACT_ATOMS: atom_id res chain seq x y z
N MET A 1 -11.25 22.81 -4.26
CA MET A 1 -12.07 21.61 -3.95
C MET A 1 -11.20 20.68 -3.12
N PRO A 2 -11.68 20.16 -1.98
CA PRO A 2 -10.92 19.17 -1.20
C PRO A 2 -10.74 17.89 -2.00
N PHE A 3 -9.66 17.16 -1.75
CA PHE A 3 -9.43 15.85 -2.34
C PHE A 3 -10.48 14.86 -1.81
N LYS A 4 -10.98 13.98 -2.69
CA LYS A 4 -11.78 12.83 -2.27
C LYS A 4 -10.91 11.85 -1.49
N ALA A 5 -11.53 11.04 -0.64
CA ALA A 5 -10.84 9.93 0.00
C ALA A 5 -10.18 9.02 -1.06
N PRO A 6 -8.96 8.52 -0.81
CA PRO A 6 -8.29 7.60 -1.70
C PRO A 6 -9.05 6.27 -1.81
N LEU A 7 -9.06 5.69 -3.01
CA LEU A 7 -9.75 4.43 -3.27
C LEU A 7 -8.96 3.24 -2.71
N THR A 8 -9.68 2.29 -2.14
CA THR A 8 -9.17 0.97 -1.75
C THR A 8 -8.82 0.13 -2.98
N HIS A 9 -8.00 -0.91 -2.79
CA HIS A 9 -7.69 -1.87 -3.86
C HIS A 9 -8.93 -2.58 -4.38
N ALA A 10 -9.91 -2.87 -3.51
CA ALA A 10 -11.18 -3.48 -3.88
C ALA A 10 -12.00 -2.56 -4.81
N GLU A 11 -12.08 -1.27 -4.51
CA GLU A 11 -12.77 -0.30 -5.36
C GLU A 11 -12.07 -0.09 -6.70
N LEU A 12 -10.73 -0.03 -6.71
CA LEU A 12 -9.93 0.03 -7.94
C LEU A 12 -10.13 -1.20 -8.82
N ARG A 13 -10.24 -2.39 -8.21
CA ARG A 13 -10.58 -3.63 -8.92
C ARG A 13 -11.99 -3.56 -9.50
N ALA A 14 -12.97 -3.11 -8.72
CA ALA A 14 -14.34 -2.94 -9.19
C ALA A 14 -14.44 -1.96 -10.38
N ILE A 15 -13.62 -0.90 -10.41
CA ILE A 15 -13.52 0.01 -11.58
C ILE A 15 -13.07 -0.77 -12.82
N ARG A 16 -12.00 -1.57 -12.69
CA ARG A 16 -11.49 -2.39 -13.80
C ARG A 16 -12.54 -3.38 -14.31
N GLU A 17 -13.26 -4.03 -13.42
CA GLU A 17 -14.26 -5.05 -13.76
C GLU A 17 -15.49 -4.45 -14.47
N ARG A 18 -15.87 -3.20 -14.15
CA ARG A 18 -16.95 -2.50 -14.85
C ARG A 18 -16.61 -2.16 -16.30
N GLN A 19 -15.34 -1.90 -16.60
CA GLN A 19 -14.90 -1.47 -17.94
C GLN A 19 -13.56 -2.14 -18.34
N PRO A 20 -13.51 -3.46 -18.51
CA PRO A 20 -12.26 -4.18 -18.76
C PRO A 20 -11.65 -3.88 -20.14
N TRP A 21 -12.45 -3.36 -21.08
CA TRP A 21 -12.03 -3.00 -22.44
C TRP A 21 -11.63 -1.53 -22.61
N ASN A 22 -11.85 -0.66 -21.60
CA ASN A 22 -11.55 0.76 -21.72
C ASN A 22 -10.05 1.01 -21.49
N SER A 23 -9.31 1.34 -22.55
CA SER A 23 -7.86 1.57 -22.51
C SER A 23 -7.47 2.71 -21.58
N ASP A 24 -8.26 3.77 -21.51
CA ASP A 24 -7.95 4.94 -20.69
C ASP A 24 -8.09 4.62 -19.20
N VAL A 25 -9.13 3.85 -18.84
CA VAL A 25 -9.31 3.35 -17.48
C VAL A 25 -8.15 2.46 -17.07
N VAL A 26 -7.69 1.56 -17.97
CA VAL A 26 -6.54 0.71 -17.71
C VAL A 26 -5.27 1.54 -17.50
N SER A 27 -5.02 2.53 -18.36
CA SER A 27 -3.86 3.44 -18.24
C SER A 27 -3.87 4.23 -16.93
N LEU A 28 -5.02 4.78 -16.54
CA LEU A 28 -5.16 5.51 -15.28
C LEU A 28 -4.97 4.60 -14.06
N LEU A 29 -5.52 3.38 -14.08
CA LEU A 29 -5.32 2.41 -13.00
C LEU A 29 -3.84 2.00 -12.87
N TRP A 30 -3.09 1.98 -13.96
CA TRP A 30 -1.63 1.77 -13.93
C TRP A 30 -0.90 2.92 -13.26
N GLU A 31 -1.26 4.17 -13.54
CA GLU A 31 -0.69 5.33 -12.86
C GLU A 31 -1.02 5.31 -11.36
N VAL A 32 -2.26 4.98 -10.99
CA VAL A 32 -2.65 4.81 -9.58
C VAL A 32 -1.82 3.71 -8.92
N LYS A 33 -1.60 2.57 -9.58
CA LYS A 33 -0.72 1.51 -9.08
C LYS A 33 0.73 2.00 -8.91
N ARG A 34 1.25 2.79 -9.85
CA ARG A 34 2.59 3.38 -9.78
C ARG A 34 2.72 4.32 -8.57
N LEU A 35 1.75 5.19 -8.36
CA LEU A 35 1.71 6.12 -7.21
C LEU A 35 1.65 5.37 -5.87
N ARG A 36 0.74 4.39 -5.75
CA ARG A 36 0.66 3.52 -4.57
C ARG A 36 1.99 2.80 -4.30
N SER A 37 2.67 2.35 -5.36
CA SER A 37 4.01 1.74 -5.21
C SER A 37 5.06 2.71 -4.69
N ALA A 38 4.98 4.00 -5.06
CA ALA A 38 5.90 5.02 -4.56
C ALA A 38 5.64 5.32 -3.08
N LEU A 39 4.37 5.48 -2.68
CA LEU A 39 3.98 5.68 -1.28
C LEU A 39 4.43 4.52 -0.39
N LEU A 40 4.24 3.28 -0.85
CA LEU A 40 4.70 2.10 -0.12
C LEU A 40 6.22 2.08 0.11
N ARG A 41 7.02 2.46 -0.89
CA ARG A 41 8.48 2.56 -0.72
C ARG A 41 8.86 3.65 0.25
N TRP A 42 8.16 4.79 0.20
CA TRP A 42 8.40 5.88 1.13
C TRP A 42 8.03 5.48 2.56
N HIS A 43 6.91 4.76 2.75
CA HIS A 43 6.54 4.19 4.05
C HIS A 43 7.61 3.22 4.58
N GLN A 44 8.14 2.34 3.72
CA GLN A 44 9.19 1.39 4.09
C GLN A 44 10.46 2.06 4.62
N VAL A 45 10.89 3.17 4.02
CA VAL A 45 12.11 3.87 4.45
C VAL A 45 11.87 4.91 5.53
N SER A 46 10.60 5.28 5.77
CA SER A 46 10.26 6.39 6.68
C SER A 46 10.69 6.17 8.12
N SER A 47 10.69 4.93 8.61
CA SER A 47 11.12 4.58 9.97
C SER A 47 12.61 4.89 10.22
N ASP A 48 13.41 4.89 9.17
CA ASP A 48 14.86 5.06 9.25
C ASP A 48 15.28 6.52 9.06
N LEU A 49 14.34 7.40 8.68
CA LEU A 49 14.59 8.82 8.51
C LEU A 49 14.57 9.55 9.86
N LYS A 50 15.57 10.42 10.07
CA LYS A 50 15.60 11.28 11.26
C LYS A 50 14.56 12.39 11.12
N ARG A 51 13.73 12.57 12.15
CA ARG A 51 12.81 13.71 12.24
C ARG A 51 13.59 15.04 12.17
N PRO A 52 13.25 15.96 11.25
CA PRO A 52 13.85 17.28 11.18
C PRO A 52 13.57 18.14 12.43
N ALA A 53 14.48 19.07 12.74
CA ALA A 53 14.28 20.05 13.81
C ALA A 53 13.51 21.29 13.33
N GLY A 54 12.90 22.02 14.27
CA GLY A 54 12.18 23.27 13.99
C GLY A 54 10.87 23.06 13.23
N LEU A 55 10.47 24.06 12.44
CA LEU A 55 9.18 24.10 11.72
C LEU A 55 8.94 22.90 10.77
N MET A 56 10.01 22.28 10.28
CA MET A 56 9.92 21.10 9.41
C MET A 56 9.57 19.82 10.17
N GLY A 57 9.72 19.81 11.50
CA GLY A 57 9.38 18.66 12.34
C GLY A 57 7.88 18.38 12.33
N ASP A 58 7.06 19.42 12.44
CA ASP A 58 5.60 19.26 12.48
C ASP A 58 5.05 18.82 11.12
N ILE A 59 5.61 19.37 10.03
CA ILE A 59 5.30 18.94 8.66
C ILE A 59 5.69 17.47 8.47
N TYR A 60 6.85 17.05 8.97
CA TYR A 60 7.29 15.66 8.91
C TYR A 60 6.33 14.73 9.66
N ASP A 61 5.91 15.11 10.87
CA ASP A 61 4.99 14.30 11.67
C ASP A 61 3.62 14.16 11.00
N GLU A 62 3.06 15.25 10.48
CA GLU A 62 1.80 15.23 9.72
C GLU A 62 1.93 14.37 8.46
N LEU A 63 3.04 14.52 7.75
CA LEU A 63 3.36 13.77 6.54
C LEU A 63 3.42 12.26 6.82
N LEU A 64 4.05 11.82 7.91
CA LEU A 64 4.07 10.42 8.32
C LEU A 64 2.71 9.91 8.80
N ALA A 65 1.97 10.72 9.55
CA ALA A 65 0.63 10.38 10.01
C ALA A 65 -0.32 10.14 8.83
N ASN A 66 -0.27 11.01 7.82
CA ASN A 66 -1.06 10.87 6.59
C ASN A 66 -0.63 9.63 5.79
N LEU A 67 0.67 9.39 5.66
CA LEU A 67 1.19 8.21 4.97
C LEU A 67 0.70 6.90 5.60
N ALA A 68 0.70 6.80 6.94
CA ALA A 68 0.24 5.62 7.66
C ALA A 68 -1.25 5.32 7.44
N MET A 69 -2.04 6.34 7.10
CA MET A 69 -3.47 6.24 6.83
C MET A 69 -3.81 5.98 5.35
N GLU A 70 -2.82 5.94 4.46
CA GLU A 70 -3.03 5.63 3.04
C GLU A 70 -3.56 4.20 2.89
N PRO A 71 -4.64 3.96 2.11
CA PRO A 71 -5.24 2.62 1.96
C PRO A 71 -4.22 1.56 1.52
N CYS A 72 -3.27 1.93 0.67
CA CYS A 72 -2.23 1.01 0.21
C CYS A 72 -1.30 0.54 1.34
N VAL A 73 -1.03 1.39 2.32
CA VAL A 73 -0.21 1.06 3.49
C VAL A 73 -1.00 0.15 4.43
N CYS A 74 -2.22 0.54 4.80
CA CYS A 74 -3.06 -0.26 5.69
C CYS A 74 -3.33 -1.66 5.13
N GLU A 75 -3.65 -1.78 3.83
CA GLU A 75 -3.89 -3.06 3.16
C GLU A 75 -2.63 -3.95 3.15
N ARG A 76 -1.44 -3.36 2.94
CA ARG A 76 -0.17 -4.09 3.00
C ARG A 76 0.09 -4.61 4.41
N ASP A 77 -0.11 -3.76 5.41
CA ASP A 77 0.15 -4.11 6.81
C ASP A 77 -0.78 -5.21 7.28
N GLN A 78 -2.06 -5.13 6.90
CA GLN A 78 -3.03 -6.18 7.14
C GLN A 78 -2.63 -7.50 6.44
N ALA A 79 -2.23 -7.45 5.16
CA ALA A 79 -1.77 -8.63 4.43
C ALA A 79 -0.50 -9.25 5.07
N THR A 80 0.40 -8.40 5.58
CA THR A 80 1.61 -8.85 6.27
C THR A 80 1.28 -9.52 7.59
N ALA A 81 0.39 -8.93 8.40
CA ALA A 81 -0.07 -9.53 9.65
C ALA A 81 -0.72 -10.90 9.42
N GLN A 82 -1.64 -11.00 8.45
CA GLN A 82 -2.29 -12.27 8.08
C GLN A 82 -1.29 -13.36 7.68
N LEU A 83 -0.18 -12.98 7.01
CA LEU A 83 0.86 -13.91 6.63
C LEU A 83 1.68 -14.40 7.83
N MET A 84 1.93 -13.52 8.81
CA MET A 84 2.66 -13.88 10.04
C MET A 84 1.82 -14.74 10.99
N ASP A 85 0.50 -14.51 11.02
CA ASP A 85 -0.44 -15.29 11.83
C ASP A 85 -0.80 -16.65 11.20
N SER A 86 -0.40 -16.88 9.95
CA SER A 86 -0.69 -18.13 9.24
C SER A 86 0.18 -19.29 9.77
N PRO A 87 -0.42 -20.41 10.21
CA PRO A 87 0.34 -21.54 10.74
C PRO A 87 1.30 -22.11 9.67
N PRO A 88 2.52 -22.51 10.05
CA PRO A 88 3.50 -23.02 9.10
C PRO A 88 2.96 -24.27 8.41
N LYS A 89 2.96 -24.28 7.07
CA LYS A 89 2.59 -25.48 6.30
C LYS A 89 3.59 -26.59 6.62
N PRO A 90 3.13 -27.81 6.96
CA PRO A 90 4.02 -28.93 7.21
C PRO A 90 4.85 -29.21 5.95
N ARG A 91 6.18 -29.14 6.07
CA ARG A 91 7.08 -29.59 5.00
C ARG A 91 6.83 -31.08 4.78
N LYS A 92 6.37 -31.47 3.59
CA LYS A 92 6.36 -32.88 3.19
C LYS A 92 7.81 -33.35 3.19
N LEU A 93 8.20 -34.10 4.22
CA LEU A 93 9.45 -34.85 4.22
C LEU A 93 9.38 -35.80 3.03
N ALA A 94 10.24 -35.59 2.04
CA ALA A 94 10.38 -36.48 0.92
C ALA A 94 10.76 -37.87 1.46
N SER A 95 9.96 -38.88 1.14
CA SER A 95 10.25 -40.27 1.49
C SER A 95 11.63 -40.66 0.94
N PRO A 96 12.46 -41.40 1.71
CA PRO A 96 13.73 -41.90 1.20
C PRO A 96 13.47 -42.82 0.01
N ARG A 97 14.29 -42.68 -1.04
CA ARG A 97 14.31 -43.58 -2.20
C ARG A 97 14.88 -44.94 -1.84
#